data_AF-A0A929Y8D3-F1
#
_entry.id   AF-A0A929Y8D3-F1
#
_cell.length_a   1.000
_cell.length_b   1.000
_cell.length_c   1.000
_cell.angle_alpha   90.00
_cell.angle_beta   90.00
_cell.angle_gamma   90.00
#
_symmetry.space_group_name_H-M   'P 1'
#
loop_
_entity.id
_entity.type
_entity.pdbx_description
1 polymer ?
#
loop_
_entity_poly.entity_id
_entity_poly.type
_entity_poly.pdbx_seq_one_letter_code
_entity_poly.pdbx_strand_id
1 'polypeptide(L)'
;LAHEALDAFRLSKTKQEAVFDLFKKKKTRQEFLFPFYTYHNRWKQLTADDYRMAVGHGEVSKSLGAEMNLKIDVEAQKTDLIPAEAGMEKETVGTKYLQKIIALCLEKGITPVVVQLPFPGTEEQQRAGNQAILLAKKAGIPCVNLNYVPNLIQAGSDLCSQTHLSAYGAYKTTHELGGIMQQLGMKDHRKDEAYAGWNTYVDAMHEERREGLEQAKDVRSALMMLRFDDFDAVVFINHGSRLLHSPYILSELSDLTGKPMDFDAQYDDSLLVVKDQGGKQNASYFGFQDVEKVKTSFAKLSYLSTKDWNNLQLLGADGNSLVDADGEGNALQYYTLADKEAQIFVFDARDHRPLCTLRF
;
A
#
# COMPACT_ATOMS: atom_id res chain seq x y z
N LEU A 1 13.30 -11.94 6.50
CA LEU A 1 13.20 -11.41 7.88
C LEU A 1 14.25 -11.93 8.86
N ALA A 2 14.24 -13.19 9.35
CA ALA A 2 15.15 -13.56 10.43
C ALA A 2 16.65 -13.57 10.04
N HIS A 3 16.97 -13.93 8.79
CA HIS A 3 18.35 -13.87 8.27
C HIS A 3 18.83 -12.43 8.10
N GLU A 4 17.98 -11.53 7.60
CA GLU A 4 18.29 -10.09 7.54
C GLU A 4 18.62 -9.51 8.92
N ALA A 5 17.95 -9.97 9.98
CA ALA A 5 18.19 -9.48 11.33
C ALA A 5 19.41 -10.12 12.02
N LEU A 6 19.60 -11.44 11.88
CA LEU A 6 20.59 -12.18 12.68
C LEU A 6 21.93 -12.37 11.97
N ASP A 7 22.01 -12.33 10.65
CA ASP A 7 23.23 -12.67 9.92
C ASP A 7 24.31 -11.60 10.05
N ALA A 8 23.92 -10.33 10.20
CA ALA A 8 24.84 -9.21 10.43
C ALA A 8 25.64 -9.36 11.73
N PHE A 9 25.13 -10.12 12.71
CA PHE A 9 25.83 -10.34 13.97
C PHE A 9 26.85 -11.47 13.88
N ARG A 10 28.07 -11.20 14.36
CA ARG A 10 29.12 -12.23 14.51
C ARG A 10 28.66 -13.33 15.47
N LEU A 11 29.19 -14.54 15.28
CA LEU A 11 28.97 -15.64 16.21
C LEU A 11 29.46 -15.24 17.61
N SER A 12 28.53 -15.18 18.55
CA SER A 12 28.75 -14.78 19.93
C SER A 12 27.81 -15.55 20.85
N LYS A 13 28.06 -15.52 22.17
CA LYS A 13 27.16 -16.13 23.14
C LYS A 13 25.73 -15.56 23.03
N THR A 14 25.61 -14.24 22.87
CA THR A 14 24.32 -13.57 22.66
C THR A 14 23.61 -14.05 21.39
N LYS A 15 24.32 -14.18 20.27
CA LYS A 15 23.74 -14.72 19.03
C LYS A 15 23.28 -16.17 19.20
N GLN A 16 24.06 -16.99 19.92
CA GLN A 16 23.68 -18.36 20.22
C GLN A 16 22.40 -18.43 21.05
N GLU A 17 22.32 -17.67 22.15
CA GLU A 17 21.12 -17.61 23.00
C GLU A 17 19.89 -17.18 22.19
N ALA A 18 19.99 -16.10 21.41
CA ALA A 18 18.90 -15.63 20.55
C ALA A 18 18.44 -16.70 19.53
N VAL A 19 19.37 -17.39 18.88
CA VAL A 19 19.04 -18.47 17.93
C VAL A 19 18.34 -19.64 18.62
N PHE A 20 18.74 -20.00 19.83
CA PHE A 20 18.13 -21.09 20.58
C PHE A 20 16.74 -20.74 21.15
N ASP A 21 16.53 -19.47 21.50
CA ASP A 21 15.23 -18.93 21.92
C ASP A 21 14.23 -18.87 20.74
N LEU A 22 14.68 -18.46 19.56
CA LEU A 22 13.82 -18.27 18.38
C LEU A 22 13.51 -19.56 17.63
N PHE A 23 14.47 -20.47 17.51
CA PHE A 23 14.34 -21.64 16.64
C PHE A 23 14.40 -22.94 17.43
N LYS A 24 13.47 -23.87 17.19
CA LYS A 24 13.47 -25.20 17.81
C LYS A 24 14.28 -26.23 17.02
N LYS A 25 14.25 -26.15 15.68
CA LYS A 25 14.87 -27.16 14.79
C LYS A 25 16.39 -26.99 14.75
N LYS A 26 17.12 -28.08 14.96
CA LYS A 26 18.60 -28.10 14.89
C LYS A 26 19.13 -27.57 13.56
N LYS A 27 18.55 -28.00 12.43
CA LYS A 27 18.98 -27.57 11.10
C LYS A 27 18.89 -26.04 10.94
N THR A 28 17.74 -25.46 11.32
CA THR A 28 17.53 -24.01 11.28
C THR A 28 18.54 -23.28 12.17
N ARG A 29 18.81 -23.78 13.39
CA ARG A 29 19.87 -23.17 14.24
C ARG A 29 21.24 -23.18 13.55
N GLN A 30 21.59 -24.27 12.87
CA GLN A 30 22.87 -24.37 12.16
C GLN A 30 22.98 -23.36 11.02
N GLU A 31 21.89 -23.12 10.27
CA GLU A 31 21.81 -22.10 9.22
C GLU A 31 22.15 -20.69 9.76
N PHE A 32 21.63 -20.32 10.94
CA PHE A 32 21.89 -19.00 11.55
C PHE A 32 23.24 -18.88 12.27
N LEU A 33 23.77 -19.97 12.82
CA LEU A 33 25.05 -19.98 13.52
C LEU A 33 26.23 -20.05 12.56
N PHE A 34 26.05 -20.71 11.41
CA PHE A 34 27.07 -20.93 10.40
C PHE A 34 26.55 -20.49 9.02
N PRO A 35 26.57 -19.17 8.72
CA PRO A 35 26.02 -18.63 7.47
C PRO A 35 26.58 -19.28 6.20
N PHE A 36 27.81 -19.80 6.25
CA PHE A 36 28.39 -20.54 5.14
C PHE A 36 27.50 -21.70 4.69
N TYR A 37 26.78 -22.38 5.60
CA TYR A 37 25.86 -23.45 5.23
C TYR A 37 24.72 -22.96 4.32
N THR A 38 24.18 -21.77 4.59
CA THR A 38 23.11 -21.15 3.79
C THR A 38 23.65 -20.58 2.48
N TYR A 39 24.81 -19.91 2.52
CA TYR A 39 25.33 -19.13 1.40
C TYR A 39 26.49 -19.81 0.62
N HIS A 40 26.72 -21.11 0.81
CA HIS A 40 27.86 -21.87 0.24
C HIS A 40 27.99 -21.81 -1.29
N ASN A 41 26.94 -21.45 -2.01
CA ASN A 41 26.92 -21.34 -3.48
C ASN A 41 26.82 -19.88 -3.99
N ARG A 42 26.69 -18.89 -3.11
CA ARG A 42 26.44 -17.48 -3.50
C ARG A 42 27.63 -16.85 -4.22
N TRP A 43 28.83 -17.40 -4.04
CA TRP A 43 30.04 -16.99 -4.76
C TRP A 43 29.90 -17.06 -6.30
N LYS A 44 29.01 -17.92 -6.81
CA LYS A 44 28.73 -18.06 -8.25
C LYS A 44 27.93 -16.91 -8.85
N GLN A 45 27.31 -16.07 -8.01
CA GLN A 45 26.39 -15.01 -8.41
C GLN A 45 26.90 -13.62 -8.00
N LEU A 46 28.16 -13.52 -7.54
CA LEU A 46 28.71 -12.23 -7.10
C LEU A 46 28.81 -11.28 -8.29
N THR A 47 28.31 -10.07 -8.10
CA THR A 47 28.32 -8.98 -9.07
C THR A 47 29.25 -7.87 -8.59
N ALA A 48 29.50 -6.87 -9.45
CA ALA A 48 30.27 -5.69 -9.06
C ALA A 48 29.62 -4.94 -7.89
N ASP A 49 28.29 -4.96 -7.78
CA ASP A 49 27.58 -4.25 -6.72
C ASP A 49 27.79 -4.92 -5.34
N ASP A 50 27.91 -6.24 -5.28
CA ASP A 50 28.23 -6.95 -4.03
C ASP A 50 29.55 -6.46 -3.41
N TYR A 51 30.56 -6.18 -4.24
CA TYR A 51 31.85 -5.62 -3.79
C TYR A 51 31.73 -4.15 -3.39
N ARG A 52 30.94 -3.36 -4.12
CA ARG A 52 30.65 -1.97 -3.75
C ARG A 52 29.92 -1.91 -2.41
N MET A 53 28.95 -2.78 -2.18
CA MET A 53 28.21 -2.88 -0.91
C MET A 53 29.16 -3.17 0.26
N ALA A 54 30.14 -4.07 0.07
CA ALA A 54 31.10 -4.42 1.11
C ALA A 54 31.98 -3.24 1.58
N VAL A 55 32.13 -2.20 0.74
CA VAL A 55 32.86 -0.96 1.08
C VAL A 55 31.94 0.24 1.28
N GLY A 56 30.62 0.03 1.40
CA GLY A 56 29.64 1.08 1.69
C GLY A 56 29.24 1.96 0.49
N HIS A 57 29.48 1.49 -0.73
CA HIS A 57 29.16 2.20 -1.98
C HIS A 57 28.15 1.44 -2.87
N GLY A 58 27.54 0.38 -2.36
CA GLY A 58 26.53 -0.41 -3.10
C GLY A 58 25.18 0.29 -3.16
N GLU A 59 24.30 -0.19 -4.03
CA GLU A 59 22.92 0.28 -4.07
C GLU A 59 22.13 -0.25 -2.86
N VAL A 60 21.59 0.66 -2.05
CA VAL A 60 20.71 0.31 -0.94
C VAL A 60 19.26 0.41 -1.37
N SER A 61 18.41 -0.49 -0.87
CA SER A 61 16.98 -0.40 -1.16
C SER A 61 16.44 0.94 -0.64
N LYS A 62 15.79 1.68 -1.53
CA LYS A 62 15.12 2.95 -1.22
C LYS A 62 13.84 2.74 -0.40
N SER A 63 13.32 1.51 -0.37
CA SER A 63 12.17 1.13 0.46
C SER A 63 12.53 0.88 1.94
N LEU A 64 13.82 0.98 2.31
CA LEU A 64 14.32 0.78 3.67
C LEU A 64 13.85 -0.54 4.33
N GLY A 65 13.70 -1.58 3.52
CA GLY A 65 13.26 -2.91 3.97
C GLY A 65 11.75 -3.15 3.92
N ALA A 66 10.96 -2.17 3.46
CA ALA A 66 9.56 -2.39 3.11
C ALA A 66 9.43 -3.12 1.76
N GLU A 67 8.41 -3.95 1.63
CA GLU A 67 8.03 -4.60 0.38
C GLU A 67 6.59 -4.20 0.04
N MET A 68 6.39 -3.72 -1.18
CA MET A 68 5.08 -3.27 -1.63
C MET A 68 4.28 -4.44 -2.21
N ASN A 69 3.41 -5.03 -1.39
CA ASN A 69 2.59 -6.16 -1.84
C ASN A 69 1.33 -5.67 -2.56
N LEU A 70 1.36 -5.70 -3.89
CA LEU A 70 0.26 -5.25 -4.75
C LEU A 70 -0.90 -6.26 -4.85
N LYS A 71 -0.75 -7.45 -4.28
CA LYS A 71 -1.79 -8.47 -4.29
C LYS A 71 -2.89 -8.08 -3.29
N ILE A 72 -4.13 -8.37 -3.68
CA ILE A 72 -5.27 -8.33 -2.77
C ILE A 72 -5.90 -9.71 -2.63
N ASP A 73 -6.13 -10.12 -1.39
CA ASP A 73 -6.84 -11.35 -1.06
C ASP A 73 -8.33 -11.06 -0.82
N VAL A 74 -9.20 -11.52 -1.71
CA VAL A 74 -10.67 -11.40 -1.54
C VAL A 74 -11.20 -12.29 -0.42
N GLU A 75 -10.52 -13.39 -0.13
CA GLU A 75 -11.00 -14.38 0.83
C GLU A 75 -10.57 -14.03 2.25
N ALA A 76 -9.57 -13.16 2.41
CA ALA A 76 -9.14 -12.67 3.70
C ALA A 76 -10.28 -11.85 4.36
N GLN A 77 -10.72 -12.32 5.52
CA GLN A 77 -11.80 -11.69 6.26
C GLN A 77 -11.30 -11.05 7.55
N LYS A 78 -12.01 -10.02 8.00
CA LYS A 78 -11.81 -9.48 9.34
C LYS A 78 -12.15 -10.54 10.39
N THR A 79 -11.40 -10.53 11.48
CA THR A 79 -11.73 -11.30 12.67
C THR A 79 -12.38 -10.39 13.70
N ASP A 80 -13.29 -10.95 14.50
CA ASP A 80 -13.87 -10.22 15.62
C ASP A 80 -12.79 -9.86 16.62
N LEU A 81 -12.85 -8.61 17.11
CA LEU A 81 -11.91 -8.12 18.10
C LEU A 81 -12.31 -8.62 19.49
N ILE A 82 -11.34 -9.19 20.20
CA ILE A 82 -11.50 -9.46 21.63
C ILE A 82 -11.34 -8.18 22.46
N PRO A 83 -11.76 -8.13 23.74
CA PRO A 83 -11.51 -6.97 24.59
C PRO A 83 -10.02 -6.62 24.68
N ALA A 84 -9.68 -5.32 24.65
CA ALA A 84 -8.29 -4.86 24.65
C ALA A 84 -7.52 -5.21 25.94
N GLU A 85 -8.25 -5.48 27.02
CA GLU A 85 -7.75 -5.92 28.32
C GLU A 85 -7.43 -7.42 28.35
N ALA A 86 -7.89 -8.18 27.36
CA ALA A 86 -7.63 -9.61 27.25
C ALA A 86 -6.20 -9.85 26.71
N GLY A 87 -5.23 -9.86 27.63
CA GLY A 87 -3.84 -10.22 27.38
C GLY A 87 -3.60 -11.74 27.36
N MET A 88 -2.32 -12.10 27.39
CA MET A 88 -1.88 -13.49 27.54
C MET A 88 -1.89 -13.91 29.02
N GLU A 89 -2.20 -15.18 29.30
CA GLU A 89 -2.24 -15.71 30.67
C GLU A 89 -0.86 -15.89 31.29
N LYS A 90 0.17 -16.15 30.46
CA LYS A 90 1.52 -16.49 30.91
C LYS A 90 2.55 -15.61 30.22
N GLU A 91 3.59 -15.30 30.96
CA GLU A 91 4.78 -14.66 30.42
C GLU A 91 5.48 -15.59 29.42
N THR A 92 5.90 -15.04 28.29
CA THR A 92 6.64 -15.74 27.23
C THR A 92 8.08 -15.21 27.14
N VAL A 93 8.91 -15.89 26.35
CA VAL A 93 10.24 -15.37 25.99
C VAL A 93 10.10 -13.99 25.33
N GLY A 94 9.11 -13.81 24.45
CA GLY A 94 8.85 -12.53 23.77
C GLY A 94 8.50 -11.39 24.73
N THR A 95 7.64 -11.62 25.73
CA THR A 95 7.28 -10.57 26.70
C THR A 95 8.47 -10.18 27.59
N LYS A 96 9.32 -11.15 27.96
CA LYS A 96 10.57 -10.86 28.70
C LYS A 96 11.49 -9.97 27.91
N TYR A 97 11.68 -10.24 26.61
CA TYR A 97 12.52 -9.40 25.75
C TYR A 97 11.90 -8.02 25.53
N LEU A 98 10.58 -7.91 25.34
CA LEU A 98 9.91 -6.61 25.23
C LEU A 98 10.15 -5.75 26.48
N GLN A 99 9.99 -6.32 27.68
CA GLN A 99 10.26 -5.61 28.93
C GLN A 99 11.73 -5.18 29.05
N LYS A 100 12.68 -6.04 28.65
CA LYS A 100 14.11 -5.70 28.63
C LYS A 100 14.42 -4.58 27.64
N ILE A 101 13.80 -4.59 26.46
CA ILE A 101 13.95 -3.53 25.45
C ILE A 101 13.42 -2.21 26.01
N ILE A 102 12.21 -2.21 26.59
CA ILE A 102 11.63 -1.02 27.22
C ILE A 102 12.55 -0.49 28.33
N ALA A 103 13.00 -1.36 29.24
CA ALA A 103 13.87 -0.96 30.34
C ALA A 103 15.19 -0.36 29.84
N LEU A 104 15.80 -0.96 28.82
CA LEU A 104 17.03 -0.46 28.21
C LEU A 104 16.82 0.90 27.54
N CYS A 105 15.72 1.08 26.78
CA CYS A 105 15.41 2.39 26.19
C CYS A 105 15.29 3.47 27.27
N LEU A 106 14.54 3.20 28.34
CA LEU A 106 14.35 4.15 29.44
C LEU A 106 15.66 4.46 30.17
N GLU A 107 16.52 3.45 30.41
CA GLU A 107 17.87 3.65 30.97
C GLU A 107 18.72 4.60 30.11
N LYS A 108 18.56 4.53 28.79
CA LYS A 108 19.27 5.39 27.82
C LYS A 108 18.58 6.72 27.56
N GLY A 109 17.50 7.05 28.26
CA GLY A 109 16.74 8.28 28.03
C GLY A 109 15.98 8.30 26.69
N ILE A 110 15.70 7.13 26.12
CA ILE A 110 14.89 6.95 24.91
C ILE A 110 13.48 6.56 25.34
N THR A 111 12.46 7.26 24.86
CA THR A 111 11.05 6.88 25.08
C THR A 111 10.60 5.97 23.94
N PRO A 112 10.45 4.65 24.15
CA PRO A 112 9.94 3.75 23.13
C PRO A 112 8.43 3.93 22.99
N VAL A 113 7.90 3.71 21.78
CA VAL A 113 6.47 3.60 21.51
C VAL A 113 6.17 2.16 21.10
N VAL A 114 5.27 1.48 21.81
CA VAL A 114 4.87 0.11 21.47
C VAL A 114 3.64 0.13 20.57
N VAL A 115 3.79 -0.42 19.36
CA VAL A 115 2.74 -0.43 18.34
C VAL A 115 2.36 -1.87 18.02
N GLN A 116 1.07 -2.18 18.09
CA GLN A 116 0.50 -3.38 17.49
C GLN A 116 -0.09 -3.01 16.12
N LEU A 117 0.52 -3.51 15.04
CA LEU A 117 0.03 -3.30 13.67
C LEU A 117 -1.28 -4.06 13.42
N PRO A 118 -2.17 -3.53 12.56
CA PRO A 118 -3.47 -4.13 12.33
C PRO A 118 -3.37 -5.32 11.38
N PHE A 119 -4.00 -6.44 11.72
CA PHE A 119 -4.22 -7.57 10.82
C PHE A 119 -5.32 -8.46 11.42
N PRO A 120 -6.05 -9.23 10.60
CA PRO A 120 -7.12 -10.08 11.10
C PRO A 120 -6.57 -11.36 11.73
N GLY A 121 -6.01 -11.20 12.93
CA GLY A 121 -5.39 -12.26 13.71
C GLY A 121 -6.40 -13.12 14.47
N THR A 122 -5.95 -14.34 14.80
CA THR A 122 -6.66 -15.24 15.71
C THR A 122 -6.75 -14.65 17.12
N GLU A 123 -7.65 -15.18 17.95
CA GLU A 123 -7.74 -14.76 19.35
C GLU A 123 -6.39 -14.83 20.08
N GLU A 124 -5.60 -15.89 19.86
CA GLU A 124 -4.26 -16.03 20.45
C GLU A 124 -3.31 -14.90 20.03
N GLN A 125 -3.33 -14.54 18.74
CA GLN A 125 -2.51 -13.45 18.21
C GLN A 125 -2.96 -12.08 18.75
N GLN A 126 -4.28 -11.87 18.85
CA GLN A 126 -4.83 -10.65 19.45
C GLN A 126 -4.44 -10.54 20.93
N ARG A 127 -4.50 -11.63 21.70
CA ARG A 127 -4.04 -11.66 23.10
C ARG A 127 -2.56 -11.33 23.21
N ALA A 128 -1.73 -11.81 22.30
CA ALA A 128 -0.30 -11.49 22.26
C ALA A 128 -0.06 -9.99 21.99
N GLY A 129 -0.77 -9.40 21.02
CA GLY A 129 -0.72 -7.96 20.74
C GLY A 129 -1.21 -7.12 21.91
N ASN A 130 -2.36 -7.49 22.50
CA ASN A 130 -2.90 -6.83 23.70
C ASN A 130 -1.93 -6.90 24.87
N GLN A 131 -1.26 -8.05 25.06
CA GLN A 131 -0.26 -8.19 26.12
C GLN A 131 0.91 -7.21 25.94
N ALA A 132 1.40 -6.98 24.72
CA ALA A 132 2.46 -6.00 24.47
C ALA A 132 2.03 -4.59 24.88
N ILE A 133 0.77 -4.23 24.60
CA ILE A 133 0.18 -2.93 24.93
C ILE A 133 -0.04 -2.80 26.44
N LEU A 134 -0.52 -3.83 27.12
CA LEU A 134 -0.67 -3.85 28.58
C LEU A 134 0.68 -3.68 29.29
N LEU A 135 1.75 -4.31 28.77
CA LEU A 135 3.11 -4.15 29.30
C LEU A 135 3.63 -2.71 29.11
N ALA A 136 3.36 -2.11 27.95
CA ALA A 136 3.71 -0.72 27.68
C ALA A 136 2.97 0.27 28.61
N LYS A 137 1.65 0.09 28.78
CA LYS A 137 0.83 0.85 29.74
C LYS A 137 1.36 0.71 31.17
N LYS A 138 1.71 -0.51 31.60
CA LYS A 138 2.29 -0.76 32.92
C LYS A 138 3.64 -0.04 33.12
N ALA A 139 4.44 0.09 32.06
CA ALA A 139 5.70 0.81 32.08
C ALA A 139 5.53 2.34 31.94
N GLY A 140 4.30 2.84 31.75
CA GLY A 140 4.03 4.27 31.59
C GLY A 140 4.55 4.88 30.29
N ILE A 141 4.76 4.07 29.24
CA ILE A 141 5.24 4.53 27.93
C ILE A 141 4.08 4.63 26.92
N PRO A 142 4.19 5.48 25.89
CA PRO A 142 3.19 5.54 24.83
C PRO A 142 3.03 4.20 24.10
N CYS A 143 1.79 3.88 23.73
CA CYS A 143 1.48 2.69 22.97
C CYS A 143 0.18 2.83 22.20
N VAL A 144 0.05 2.11 21.09
CA VAL A 144 -1.19 2.06 20.31
C VAL A 144 -1.41 0.66 19.74
N ASN A 145 -2.66 0.21 19.81
CA ASN A 145 -3.10 -0.97 19.08
C ASN A 145 -3.98 -0.57 17.90
N LEU A 146 -3.42 -0.65 16.70
CA LEU A 146 -4.07 -0.19 15.48
C LEU A 146 -5.24 -1.09 15.06
N ASN A 147 -5.37 -2.31 15.62
CA ASN A 147 -6.56 -3.14 15.40
C ASN A 147 -7.84 -2.48 15.93
N TYR A 148 -7.75 -1.63 16.96
CA TYR A 148 -8.90 -0.97 17.57
C TYR A 148 -9.18 0.43 17.01
N VAL A 149 -8.43 0.86 15.98
CA VAL A 149 -8.74 2.11 15.27
C VAL A 149 -9.91 1.85 14.30
N PRO A 150 -11.06 2.51 14.47
CA PRO A 150 -12.23 2.25 13.65
C PRO A 150 -11.94 2.47 12.16
N ASN A 151 -12.38 1.53 11.32
CA ASN A 151 -12.30 1.62 9.86
C ASN A 151 -10.89 1.78 9.26
N LEU A 152 -9.83 1.54 10.04
CA LEU A 152 -8.45 1.67 9.54
C LEU A 152 -8.14 0.67 8.42
N ILE A 153 -8.51 -0.60 8.60
CA ILE A 153 -8.30 -1.67 7.60
C ILE A 153 -9.66 -2.18 7.13
N GLN A 154 -9.80 -2.52 5.85
CA GLN A 154 -10.97 -3.08 5.20
C GLN A 154 -10.62 -4.40 4.51
N ALA A 155 -11.45 -5.43 4.71
CA ALA A 155 -11.28 -6.68 3.98
C ALA A 155 -11.60 -6.45 2.49
N GLY A 156 -10.97 -7.22 1.61
CA GLY A 156 -11.16 -7.11 0.17
C GLY A 156 -10.33 -6.02 -0.53
N SER A 157 -9.69 -5.09 0.19
CA SER A 157 -8.83 -4.03 -0.38
C SER A 157 -7.49 -3.87 0.36
N ASP A 158 -7.49 -3.94 1.69
CA ASP A 158 -6.31 -3.61 2.52
C ASP A 158 -5.46 -4.83 2.93
N LEU A 159 -5.79 -6.04 2.43
CA LEU A 159 -5.16 -7.30 2.81
C LEU A 159 -4.62 -8.06 1.60
N CYS A 160 -3.39 -8.56 1.67
CA CYS A 160 -2.81 -9.46 0.67
C CYS A 160 -2.82 -10.93 1.14
N SER A 161 -3.15 -11.15 2.41
CA SER A 161 -3.41 -12.45 3.05
C SER A 161 -4.11 -12.24 4.40
N GLN A 162 -4.48 -13.34 5.08
CA GLN A 162 -5.02 -13.29 6.45
C GLN A 162 -4.08 -12.66 7.50
N THR A 163 -2.78 -12.53 7.21
CA THR A 163 -1.78 -12.04 8.18
C THR A 163 -0.98 -10.84 7.70
N HIS A 164 -1.17 -10.38 6.46
CA HIS A 164 -0.38 -9.30 5.86
C HIS A 164 -1.28 -8.31 5.14
N LEU A 165 -0.95 -7.03 5.31
CA LEU A 165 -1.59 -5.92 4.62
C LEU A 165 -1.18 -5.90 3.14
N SER A 166 -2.09 -5.44 2.28
CA SER A 166 -1.73 -4.98 0.94
C SER A 166 -0.91 -3.70 1.01
N ALA A 167 -0.31 -3.29 -0.10
CA ALA A 167 0.40 -2.02 -0.21
C ALA A 167 -0.46 -0.83 0.23
N TYR A 168 -1.75 -0.82 -0.12
CA TYR A 168 -2.68 0.24 0.27
C TYR A 168 -3.03 0.16 1.76
N GLY A 169 -3.27 -1.03 2.30
CA GLY A 169 -3.48 -1.22 3.74
C GLY A 169 -2.28 -0.76 4.59
N ALA A 170 -1.06 -1.02 4.11
CA ALA A 170 0.18 -0.55 4.73
C ALA A 170 0.30 0.99 4.65
N TYR A 171 -0.09 1.61 3.54
CA TYR A 171 -0.13 3.07 3.40
C TYR A 171 -1.09 3.71 4.40
N LYS A 172 -2.32 3.22 4.51
CA LYS A 172 -3.30 3.71 5.50
C LYS A 172 -2.78 3.58 6.93
N THR A 173 -2.21 2.42 7.25
CA THR A 173 -1.65 2.13 8.58
C THR A 173 -0.49 3.06 8.93
N THR A 174 0.43 3.28 7.98
CA THR A 174 1.60 4.14 8.19
C THR A 174 1.23 5.62 8.23
N HIS A 175 0.22 6.04 7.47
CA HIS A 175 -0.35 7.39 7.55
C HIS A 175 -0.95 7.67 8.94
N GLU A 176 -1.81 6.76 9.44
CA GLU A 176 -2.39 6.86 10.79
C GLU A 176 -1.29 6.88 11.87
N LEU A 177 -0.31 5.97 11.77
CA LEU A 177 0.82 5.93 12.69
C LEU A 177 1.63 7.24 12.67
N GLY A 178 1.84 7.83 11.50
CA GLY A 178 2.50 9.13 11.35
C GLY A 178 1.77 10.25 12.09
N GLY A 179 0.44 10.29 11.99
CA GLY A 179 -0.41 11.22 12.76
C GLY A 179 -0.25 11.04 14.27
N ILE A 180 -0.25 9.79 14.74
CA ILE A 180 -0.02 9.47 16.16
C ILE A 180 1.38 9.90 16.61
N MET A 181 2.42 9.67 15.80
CA MET A 181 3.79 10.09 16.14
C MET A 181 3.90 11.62 16.26
N GLN A 182 3.21 12.38 15.40
CA GLN A 182 3.16 13.84 15.49
C GLN A 182 2.46 14.30 16.79
N GLN A 183 1.36 13.65 17.18
CA GLN A 183 0.68 13.94 18.45
C GLN A 183 1.57 13.65 19.67
N LEU A 184 2.49 12.68 19.55
CA LEU A 184 3.52 12.39 20.55
C LEU A 184 4.72 13.34 20.50
N GLY A 185 4.69 14.35 19.64
CA GLY A 185 5.71 15.40 19.56
C GLY A 185 6.84 15.15 18.57
N MET A 186 6.72 14.14 17.70
CA MET A 186 7.66 13.95 16.60
C MET A 186 7.57 15.13 15.62
N LYS A 187 8.72 15.77 15.35
CA LYS A 187 8.79 16.90 14.42
C LYS A 187 8.72 16.44 12.97
N ASP A 188 8.02 17.22 12.17
CA ASP A 188 8.03 17.08 10.71
C ASP A 188 9.30 17.72 10.15
N HIS A 189 10.15 16.90 9.53
CA HIS A 189 11.43 17.31 8.94
C HIS A 189 11.40 17.34 7.41
N ARG A 190 10.25 17.20 6.76
CA ARG A 190 10.17 17.11 5.27
C ARG A 190 10.74 18.33 4.54
N LYS A 191 10.70 19.51 5.17
CA LYS A 191 11.23 20.77 4.63
C LYS A 191 12.66 21.09 5.08
N ASP A 192 13.25 20.25 5.93
CA ASP A 192 14.58 20.48 6.48
C ASP A 192 15.63 19.94 5.51
N GLU A 193 16.55 20.81 5.10
CA GLU A 193 17.60 20.48 4.12
C GLU A 193 18.47 19.29 4.55
N ALA A 194 18.74 19.16 5.85
CA ALA A 194 19.50 18.04 6.41
C ALA A 194 18.85 16.66 6.19
N TYR A 195 17.54 16.63 5.86
CA TYR A 195 16.77 15.41 5.62
C TYR A 195 16.32 15.28 4.16
N ALA A 196 16.82 16.11 3.25
CA ALA A 196 16.41 16.14 1.84
C ALA A 196 16.56 14.77 1.13
N GLY A 197 17.48 13.90 1.59
CA GLY A 197 17.62 12.54 1.06
C GLY A 197 16.37 11.66 1.21
N TRP A 198 15.52 11.95 2.19
CA TRP A 198 14.22 11.26 2.32
C TRP A 198 13.30 11.60 1.14
N ASN A 199 13.34 12.82 0.61
CA ASN A 199 12.52 13.18 -0.54
C ASN A 199 12.90 12.35 -1.77
N THR A 200 14.20 12.03 -1.96
CA THR A 200 14.64 11.10 -3.02
C THR A 200 14.09 9.68 -2.85
N TYR A 201 13.91 9.21 -1.61
CA TYR A 201 13.28 7.91 -1.35
C TYR A 201 11.77 7.95 -1.58
N VAL A 202 11.12 9.05 -1.22
CA VAL A 202 9.69 9.29 -1.53
C VAL A 202 9.48 9.30 -3.05
N ASP A 203 10.31 10.01 -3.80
CA ASP A 203 10.24 10.04 -5.27
C ASP A 203 10.40 8.64 -5.88
N ALA A 204 11.33 7.83 -5.35
CA ALA A 204 11.50 6.46 -5.79
C ALA A 204 10.33 5.54 -5.42
N MET A 205 9.67 5.78 -4.28
CA MET A 205 8.45 5.05 -3.92
C MET A 205 7.29 5.42 -4.87
N HIS A 206 7.16 6.69 -5.25
CA HIS A 206 6.19 7.12 -6.27
C HIS A 206 6.48 6.48 -7.63
N GLU A 207 7.75 6.35 -8.00
CA GLU A 207 8.21 5.64 -9.19
C GLU A 207 7.78 4.17 -9.17
N GLU A 208 8.10 3.45 -8.09
CA GLU A 208 7.77 2.04 -7.93
C GLU A 208 6.26 1.80 -7.96
N ARG A 209 5.45 2.70 -7.37
CA ARG A 209 3.99 2.66 -7.47
C ARG A 209 3.51 2.86 -8.91
N ARG A 210 4.13 3.77 -9.65
CA ARG A 210 3.76 3.99 -11.05
C ARG A 210 4.08 2.76 -11.90
N GLU A 211 5.29 2.22 -11.79
CA GLU A 211 5.68 0.98 -12.46
C GLU A 211 4.74 -0.18 -12.09
N GLY A 212 4.37 -0.29 -10.81
CA GLY A 212 3.41 -1.29 -10.32
C GLY A 212 2.02 -1.14 -10.93
N LEU A 213 1.53 0.10 -11.11
CA LEU A 213 0.26 0.38 -11.79
C LEU A 213 0.33 0.07 -13.28
N GLU A 214 1.40 0.46 -13.97
CA GLU A 214 1.64 0.15 -15.39
C GLU A 214 1.71 -1.37 -15.66
N GLN A 215 2.21 -2.13 -14.70
CA GLN A 215 2.33 -3.59 -14.76
C GLN A 215 1.10 -4.33 -14.20
N ALA A 216 0.05 -3.62 -13.80
CA ALA A 216 -1.17 -4.23 -13.27
C ALA A 216 -1.76 -5.21 -14.30
N LYS A 217 -1.93 -6.48 -13.90
CA LYS A 217 -2.38 -7.57 -14.79
C LYS A 217 -3.90 -7.72 -14.86
N ASP A 218 -4.61 -7.05 -13.97
CA ASP A 218 -6.05 -7.12 -13.84
C ASP A 218 -6.61 -5.78 -13.31
N VAL A 219 -7.89 -5.54 -13.61
CA VAL A 219 -8.60 -4.31 -13.23
C VAL A 219 -8.51 -4.05 -11.74
N ARG A 220 -8.57 -5.08 -10.90
CA ARG A 220 -8.63 -4.91 -9.45
C ARG A 220 -7.28 -4.44 -8.89
N SER A 221 -6.19 -5.03 -9.33
CA SER A 221 -4.83 -4.57 -9.01
C SER A 221 -4.65 -3.11 -9.44
N ALA A 222 -5.15 -2.73 -10.62
CA ALA A 222 -5.11 -1.33 -11.09
C ALA A 222 -5.97 -0.39 -10.22
N LEU A 223 -7.21 -0.76 -9.91
CA LEU A 223 -8.10 0.04 -9.06
C LEU A 223 -7.52 0.24 -7.66
N MET A 224 -6.87 -0.77 -7.07
CA MET A 224 -6.16 -0.64 -5.80
C MET A 224 -5.00 0.33 -5.90
N MET A 225 -4.20 0.27 -6.96
CA MET A 225 -3.13 1.24 -7.19
C MET A 225 -3.66 2.67 -7.33
N LEU A 226 -4.81 2.85 -7.99
CA LEU A 226 -5.47 4.16 -8.08
C LEU A 226 -5.94 4.73 -6.74
N ARG A 227 -5.97 3.94 -5.66
CA ARG A 227 -6.31 4.42 -4.31
C ARG A 227 -5.19 5.26 -3.70
N PHE A 228 -3.96 5.15 -4.18
CA PHE A 228 -2.90 6.07 -3.78
C PHE A 228 -3.20 7.48 -4.26
N ASP A 229 -2.77 8.48 -3.48
CA ASP A 229 -2.94 9.89 -3.80
C ASP A 229 -2.00 10.38 -4.91
N ASP A 230 -1.19 9.47 -5.46
CA ASP A 230 -0.23 9.72 -6.52
C ASP A 230 -0.87 9.85 -7.90
N PHE A 231 -2.11 9.37 -8.04
CA PHE A 231 -2.76 9.20 -9.34
C PHE A 231 -4.11 9.91 -9.41
N ASP A 232 -4.32 10.66 -10.48
CA ASP A 232 -5.64 11.01 -10.98
C ASP A 232 -6.02 10.00 -12.07
N ALA A 233 -7.32 9.74 -12.25
CA ALA A 233 -7.74 8.75 -13.21
C ALA A 233 -9.13 8.98 -13.79
N VAL A 234 -9.30 8.51 -15.03
CA VAL A 234 -10.60 8.27 -15.64
C VAL A 234 -10.72 6.77 -15.90
N VAL A 235 -11.62 6.11 -15.18
CA VAL A 235 -11.93 4.70 -15.35
C VAL A 235 -13.20 4.58 -16.18
N PHE A 236 -13.11 3.80 -17.24
CA PHE A 236 -14.21 3.44 -18.09
C PHE A 236 -14.50 1.96 -18.01
N ILE A 237 -15.75 1.61 -17.71
CA ILE A 237 -16.26 0.24 -17.83
C ILE A 237 -17.24 0.19 -19.00
N ASN A 238 -16.91 -0.67 -19.95
CA ASN A 238 -17.61 -0.77 -21.22
C ASN A 238 -19.03 -1.29 -21.07
N HIS A 239 -19.84 -0.98 -22.09
CA HIS A 239 -21.20 -1.49 -22.18
C HIS A 239 -21.26 -3.01 -22.09
N GLY A 240 -22.13 -3.56 -21.24
CA GLY A 240 -22.30 -5.01 -21.09
C GLY A 240 -21.11 -5.72 -20.45
N SER A 241 -20.17 -4.98 -19.87
CA SER A 241 -19.05 -5.55 -19.13
C SER A 241 -19.55 -6.32 -17.91
N ARG A 242 -19.00 -7.52 -17.69
CA ARG A 242 -19.27 -8.32 -16.49
C ARG A 242 -18.80 -7.63 -15.20
N LEU A 243 -17.93 -6.63 -15.30
CA LEU A 243 -17.42 -5.87 -14.16
C LEU A 243 -18.51 -5.02 -13.50
N LEU A 244 -19.51 -4.56 -14.26
CA LEU A 244 -20.67 -3.82 -13.74
C LEU A 244 -21.51 -4.68 -12.78
N HIS A 245 -21.50 -5.99 -12.99
CA HIS A 245 -22.22 -6.98 -12.18
C HIS A 245 -21.40 -7.48 -10.98
N SER A 246 -20.17 -6.98 -10.80
CA SER A 246 -19.30 -7.35 -9.68
C SER A 246 -19.47 -6.37 -8.52
N PRO A 247 -20.12 -6.75 -7.41
CA PRO A 247 -20.26 -5.88 -6.25
C PRO A 247 -18.90 -5.46 -5.67
N TYR A 248 -17.87 -6.28 -5.87
CA TYR A 248 -16.50 -5.95 -5.49
C TYR A 248 -15.93 -4.80 -6.31
N ILE A 249 -16.08 -4.82 -7.64
CA ILE A 249 -15.57 -3.74 -8.49
C ILE A 249 -16.31 -2.44 -8.19
N LEU A 250 -17.63 -2.50 -8.02
CA LEU A 250 -18.42 -1.33 -7.65
C LEU A 250 -18.04 -0.77 -6.28
N SER A 251 -17.73 -1.63 -5.30
CA SER A 251 -17.21 -1.20 -4.00
C SER A 251 -15.85 -0.49 -4.15
N GLU A 252 -14.92 -1.03 -4.94
CA GLU A 252 -13.61 -0.40 -5.17
C GLU A 252 -13.76 0.97 -5.86
N LEU A 253 -14.64 1.08 -6.84
CA LEU A 253 -14.94 2.35 -7.52
C LEU A 253 -15.64 3.33 -6.57
N SER A 254 -16.53 2.83 -5.70
CA SER A 254 -17.25 3.66 -4.73
C SER A 254 -16.26 4.32 -3.80
N ASP A 255 -15.29 3.55 -3.34
CA ASP A 255 -14.22 4.05 -2.49
C ASP A 255 -13.30 5.03 -3.22
N LEU A 256 -12.98 4.80 -4.50
CA LEU A 256 -12.18 5.74 -5.30
C LEU A 256 -12.84 7.12 -5.39
N THR A 257 -14.19 7.16 -5.43
CA THR A 257 -14.94 8.42 -5.52
C THR A 257 -15.43 8.96 -4.18
N GLY A 258 -15.41 8.15 -3.12
CA GLY A 258 -16.04 8.43 -1.84
C GLY A 258 -17.58 8.46 -1.91
N LYS A 259 -18.19 7.94 -2.98
CA LYS A 259 -19.63 7.93 -3.21
C LYS A 259 -20.12 6.49 -3.41
N PRO A 260 -21.17 6.04 -2.69
CA PRO A 260 -21.74 4.72 -2.92
C PRO A 260 -22.19 4.56 -4.37
N MET A 261 -21.81 3.45 -4.98
CA MET A 261 -22.30 3.01 -6.28
C MET A 261 -23.03 1.70 -6.10
N ASP A 262 -24.36 1.76 -6.18
CA ASP A 262 -25.20 0.58 -6.23
C ASP A 262 -25.50 0.26 -7.70
N PHE A 263 -25.36 -1.02 -8.06
CA PHE A 263 -25.86 -1.50 -9.34
C PHE A 263 -27.39 -1.42 -9.33
N ASP A 264 -27.95 -0.54 -10.15
CA ASP A 264 -29.36 -0.60 -10.49
C ASP A 264 -29.48 -1.34 -11.83
N ALA A 265 -30.34 -2.36 -11.88
CA ALA A 265 -30.57 -3.21 -13.04
C ALA A 265 -31.07 -2.45 -14.29
N GLN A 266 -31.41 -1.16 -14.15
CA GLN A 266 -31.65 -0.27 -15.28
C GLN A 266 -30.38 0.23 -16.00
N TYR A 267 -29.18 -0.01 -15.45
CA TYR A 267 -27.89 0.46 -15.96
C TYR A 267 -26.99 -0.68 -16.50
N ASP A 268 -27.53 -1.60 -17.31
CA ASP A 268 -26.73 -2.60 -18.06
C ASP A 268 -25.89 -1.99 -19.20
N ASP A 269 -25.67 -0.68 -19.11
CA ASP A 269 -25.02 0.14 -20.10
C ASP A 269 -23.53 0.26 -19.72
N SER A 270 -23.01 1.47 -19.52
CA SER A 270 -21.60 1.75 -19.23
C SER A 270 -21.41 2.51 -17.91
N LEU A 271 -20.18 2.58 -17.42
CA LEU A 271 -19.83 3.40 -16.25
C LEU A 271 -18.54 4.18 -16.52
N LEU A 272 -18.63 5.49 -16.33
CA LEU A 272 -17.46 6.38 -16.27
C LEU A 272 -17.24 6.81 -14.82
N VAL A 273 -16.02 6.64 -14.33
CA VAL A 273 -15.59 7.11 -13.01
C VAL A 273 -14.41 8.06 -13.18
N VAL A 274 -14.50 9.21 -12.51
CA VAL A 274 -13.45 10.23 -12.49
C VAL A 274 -12.93 10.33 -11.06
N LYS A 275 -11.63 10.11 -10.88
CA LYS A 275 -10.88 10.40 -9.67
C LYS A 275 -9.98 11.61 -9.94
N ASP A 276 -10.25 12.69 -9.24
CA ASP A 276 -9.53 13.95 -9.37
C ASP A 276 -9.15 14.44 -7.96
N GLN A 277 -7.99 13.99 -7.49
CA GLN A 277 -7.41 14.41 -6.21
C GLN A 277 -7.01 15.89 -6.25
N GLY A 278 -6.49 16.36 -7.38
CA GLY A 278 -6.03 17.74 -7.55
C GLY A 278 -7.17 18.78 -7.55
N GLY A 279 -8.33 18.44 -8.11
CA GLY A 279 -9.48 19.34 -8.29
C GLY A 279 -10.71 19.02 -7.44
N LYS A 280 -10.68 17.92 -6.67
CA LYS A 280 -11.77 17.39 -5.83
C LYS A 280 -13.05 17.03 -6.61
N GLN A 281 -12.96 16.75 -7.91
CA GLN A 281 -14.08 16.30 -8.74
C GLN A 281 -14.14 14.77 -8.83
N ASN A 282 -14.42 14.13 -7.70
CA ASN A 282 -14.71 12.70 -7.70
C ASN A 282 -16.17 12.47 -8.12
N ALA A 283 -16.36 11.82 -9.26
CA ALA A 283 -17.69 11.65 -9.87
C ALA A 283 -17.83 10.30 -10.58
N SER A 284 -19.08 9.86 -10.72
CA SER A 284 -19.46 8.70 -11.50
C SER A 284 -20.66 9.04 -12.37
N TYR A 285 -20.67 8.49 -13.58
CA TYR A 285 -21.71 8.71 -14.59
C TYR A 285 -22.13 7.35 -15.15
N PHE A 286 -23.41 7.01 -14.98
CA PHE A 286 -23.99 5.73 -15.40
C PHE A 286 -24.78 5.85 -16.69
N GLY A 287 -24.56 4.91 -17.60
CA GLY A 287 -25.35 4.73 -18.82
C GLY A 287 -25.30 5.88 -19.82
N PHE A 288 -26.35 6.01 -20.63
CA PHE A 288 -26.45 6.97 -21.72
C PHE A 288 -26.57 8.40 -21.21
N GLN A 289 -25.42 9.02 -20.97
CA GLN A 289 -25.33 10.43 -20.59
C GLN A 289 -24.38 11.15 -21.51
N ASP A 290 -24.79 12.35 -21.91
CA ASP A 290 -23.90 13.34 -22.46
C ASP A 290 -23.37 14.19 -21.29
N VAL A 291 -22.10 13.98 -20.98
CA VAL A 291 -21.37 14.72 -19.97
C VAL A 291 -20.53 15.75 -20.72
N GLU A 292 -21.07 16.94 -20.95
CA GLU A 292 -20.31 18.01 -21.59
C GLU A 292 -19.46 18.78 -20.56
N LYS A 293 -18.14 18.81 -20.79
CA LYS A 293 -17.20 19.78 -20.20
C LYS A 293 -17.09 19.73 -18.68
N VAL A 294 -16.93 18.53 -18.11
CA VAL A 294 -16.50 18.41 -16.71
C VAL A 294 -15.05 18.87 -16.60
N LYS A 295 -14.80 19.84 -15.74
CA LYS A 295 -13.46 20.42 -15.51
C LYS A 295 -12.79 19.68 -14.35
N THR A 296 -11.78 18.88 -14.66
CA THR A 296 -10.87 18.26 -13.67
C THR A 296 -9.58 19.08 -13.56
N SER A 297 -8.71 18.73 -12.62
CA SER A 297 -7.36 19.33 -12.52
C SER A 297 -6.48 19.01 -13.74
N PHE A 298 -6.67 17.84 -14.36
CA PHE A 298 -5.85 17.32 -15.44
C PHE A 298 -6.46 17.50 -16.84
N ALA A 299 -7.79 17.63 -16.96
CA ALA A 299 -8.47 17.67 -18.25
C ALA A 299 -9.82 18.41 -18.22
N LYS A 300 -10.28 18.81 -19.41
CA LYS A 300 -11.71 18.98 -19.68
C LYS A 300 -12.22 17.69 -20.31
N LEU A 301 -13.23 17.12 -19.69
CA LEU A 301 -13.82 15.85 -20.05
C LEU A 301 -15.13 16.09 -20.79
N SER A 302 -15.25 15.46 -21.96
CA SER A 302 -16.54 15.24 -22.60
C SER A 302 -16.76 13.75 -22.79
N TYR A 303 -17.89 13.23 -22.31
CA TYR A 303 -18.22 11.81 -22.44
C TYR A 303 -19.61 11.66 -23.06
N LEU A 304 -19.67 10.84 -24.10
CA LEU A 304 -20.92 10.46 -24.74
C LEU A 304 -21.02 8.94 -24.74
N SER A 305 -21.99 8.42 -23.99
CA SER A 305 -22.40 7.02 -24.07
C SER A 305 -23.67 6.89 -24.88
N THR A 306 -23.69 5.96 -25.83
CA THR A 306 -24.91 5.51 -26.49
C THR A 306 -24.96 3.99 -26.48
N LYS A 307 -26.10 3.42 -26.89
CA LYS A 307 -26.35 1.98 -26.85
C LYS A 307 -25.30 1.15 -27.59
N ASP A 308 -24.73 1.69 -28.66
CA ASP A 308 -23.85 0.94 -29.55
C ASP A 308 -22.38 1.36 -29.44
N TRP A 309 -22.07 2.45 -28.73
CA TRP A 309 -20.71 2.99 -28.62
C TRP A 309 -20.57 3.97 -27.46
N ASN A 310 -19.38 4.02 -26.89
CA ASN A 310 -18.98 5.03 -25.93
C ASN A 310 -17.80 5.82 -26.48
N ASN A 311 -17.80 7.12 -26.25
CA ASN A 311 -16.73 8.01 -26.68
C ASN A 311 -16.35 8.95 -25.55
N LEU A 312 -15.06 8.95 -25.27
CA LEU A 312 -14.47 9.81 -24.28
C LEU A 312 -13.52 10.76 -25.01
N GLN A 313 -13.79 12.04 -24.89
CA GLN A 313 -12.87 13.09 -25.31
C GLN A 313 -12.24 13.73 -24.08
N LEU A 314 -10.91 13.67 -24.05
CA LEU A 314 -10.08 14.30 -23.05
C LEU A 314 -9.31 15.45 -23.71
N LEU A 315 -9.62 16.68 -23.28
CA LEU A 315 -8.93 17.90 -23.70
C LEU A 315 -8.01 18.38 -22.58
N GLY A 316 -6.88 19.00 -22.93
CA GLY A 316 -6.03 19.66 -21.94
C GLY A 316 -6.78 20.70 -21.12
N ALA A 317 -6.21 21.09 -19.98
CA ALA A 317 -6.78 22.16 -19.16
C ALA A 317 -6.97 23.48 -19.96
N ASP A 318 -6.09 23.74 -20.92
CA ASP A 318 -6.14 24.85 -21.87
C ASP A 318 -7.22 24.67 -22.98
N GLY A 319 -7.76 23.47 -23.13
CA GLY A 319 -8.76 23.08 -24.12
C GLY A 319 -8.21 22.53 -25.43
N ASN A 320 -6.89 22.46 -25.61
CA ASN A 320 -6.27 22.17 -26.91
C ASN A 320 -5.35 20.95 -26.93
N SER A 321 -4.77 20.53 -25.79
CA SER A 321 -3.75 19.48 -25.84
C SER A 321 -3.75 18.57 -24.60
N LEU A 322 -4.06 17.29 -24.81
CA LEU A 322 -3.47 16.21 -24.03
C LEU A 322 -2.73 15.34 -25.02
N VAL A 323 -1.49 14.97 -24.74
CA VAL A 323 -0.73 14.06 -25.59
C VAL A 323 -0.95 12.66 -25.04
N ASP A 324 -1.25 11.66 -25.88
CA ASP A 324 -1.15 10.26 -25.42
C ASP A 324 0.29 10.02 -24.94
N ALA A 325 0.52 8.99 -24.13
CA ALA A 325 1.88 8.59 -23.79
C ALA A 325 2.76 8.30 -25.05
N ASP A 326 2.10 8.13 -26.21
CA ASP A 326 2.68 7.88 -27.53
C ASP A 326 3.02 9.15 -28.36
N GLY A 327 2.76 10.37 -27.87
CA GLY A 327 3.43 11.59 -28.38
C GLY A 327 2.73 12.44 -29.46
N GLU A 328 1.49 12.15 -29.88
CA GLU A 328 0.81 12.93 -30.93
C GLU A 328 -0.10 14.03 -30.33
N GLY A 329 0.37 15.29 -30.34
CA GLY A 329 -0.24 16.41 -29.62
C GLY A 329 -1.55 16.96 -30.19
N ASN A 330 -2.66 16.28 -29.95
CA ASN A 330 -4.04 16.76 -30.16
C ASN A 330 -4.96 16.24 -29.04
N ALA A 331 -6.14 16.85 -28.87
CA ALA A 331 -7.26 16.29 -28.11
C ALA A 331 -7.32 14.75 -28.17
N LEU A 332 -7.18 14.08 -27.02
CA LEU A 332 -7.26 12.62 -26.96
C LEU A 332 -8.72 12.22 -27.15
N GLN A 333 -9.03 11.70 -28.33
CA GLN A 333 -10.29 11.03 -28.59
C GLN A 333 -10.08 9.54 -28.39
N TYR A 334 -10.63 9.03 -27.29
CA TYR A 334 -10.62 7.61 -27.01
C TYR A 334 -11.94 7.02 -27.45
N TYR A 335 -11.87 6.26 -28.53
CA TYR A 335 -12.89 5.27 -28.82
C TYR A 335 -12.72 4.14 -27.82
N THR A 336 -13.80 3.82 -27.13
CA THR A 336 -13.75 2.73 -26.18
C THR A 336 -13.64 1.44 -26.97
N LEU A 337 -12.63 0.63 -26.68
CA LEU A 337 -12.38 -0.61 -27.39
C LEU A 337 -13.45 -1.62 -26.99
N ALA A 338 -14.41 -1.88 -27.87
CA ALA A 338 -15.57 -2.73 -27.57
C ALA A 338 -15.20 -4.17 -27.17
N ASP A 339 -13.97 -4.63 -27.46
CA ASP A 339 -13.46 -5.94 -27.05
C ASP A 339 -12.86 -5.97 -25.62
N LYS A 340 -12.80 -4.82 -24.95
CA LYS A 340 -12.30 -4.69 -23.58
C LYS A 340 -13.44 -4.61 -22.57
N GLU A 341 -13.16 -4.98 -21.33
CA GLU A 341 -14.10 -4.82 -20.21
C GLU A 341 -13.94 -3.43 -19.59
N ALA A 342 -12.70 -2.95 -19.46
CA ALA A 342 -12.40 -1.64 -18.88
C ALA A 342 -11.18 -0.96 -19.51
N GLN A 343 -11.19 0.37 -19.47
CA GLN A 343 -10.07 1.23 -19.87
C GLN A 343 -9.82 2.25 -18.77
N ILE A 344 -8.55 2.47 -18.43
CA ILE A 344 -8.16 3.37 -17.35
C ILE A 344 -7.12 4.34 -17.89
N PHE A 345 -7.44 5.62 -17.90
CA PHE A 345 -6.52 6.71 -18.23
C PHE A 345 -5.96 7.27 -16.93
N VAL A 346 -4.64 7.22 -16.78
CA VAL A 346 -3.95 7.59 -15.53
C VAL A 346 -3.12 8.84 -15.75
N PHE A 347 -3.18 9.74 -14.77
CA PHE A 347 -2.41 10.99 -14.72
C PHE A 347 -1.67 11.08 -13.38
N ASP A 348 -0.54 11.78 -13.34
CA ASP A 348 0.16 12.07 -12.08
C ASP A 348 -0.61 13.15 -11.33
N ALA A 349 -1.00 12.90 -10.08
CA ALA A 349 -1.80 13.86 -9.32
C ALA A 349 -1.06 15.15 -8.94
N ARG A 350 0.28 15.18 -9.08
CA ARG A 350 1.12 16.30 -8.65
C ARG A 350 1.34 17.34 -9.75
N ASP A 351 1.53 16.87 -10.99
CA ASP A 351 1.79 17.71 -12.15
C ASP A 351 0.76 17.56 -13.28
N HIS A 352 -0.23 16.67 -13.09
CA HIS A 352 -1.36 16.40 -13.97
C HIS A 352 -0.98 15.89 -15.36
N ARG A 353 0.26 15.44 -15.57
CA ARG A 353 0.68 14.87 -16.85
C ARG A 353 0.11 13.46 -17.05
N PRO A 354 -0.25 13.07 -18.29
CA PRO A 354 -0.59 11.69 -18.60
C PRO A 354 0.55 10.73 -18.25
N LEU A 355 0.21 9.57 -17.68
CA LEU A 355 1.16 8.52 -17.33
C LEU A 355 1.01 7.31 -18.24
N CYS A 356 -0.16 6.67 -18.23
CA CYS A 356 -0.41 5.46 -19.00
C CYS A 356 -1.91 5.24 -19.25
N THR A 357 -2.20 4.35 -20.21
CA THR A 357 -3.56 3.84 -20.45
C THR A 357 -3.56 2.33 -20.25
N LEU A 358 -4.33 1.85 -19.27
CA LEU A 358 -4.53 0.40 -19.03
C LEU A 358 -5.81 -0.06 -19.73
N ARG A 359 -5.78 -1.25 -20.33
CA ARG A 359 -6.89 -1.83 -21.08
C ARG A 359 -7.03 -3.31 -20.71
N PHE A 360 -8.17 -3.69 -20.16
CA PHE A 360 -8.40 -5.03 -19.58
C PHE A 360 -9.47 -5.82 -20.32
#